data_AF-U7L7W1-F1
#
_entry.id   AF-U7L7W1-F1
#
_cell.length_a   1.000
_cell.length_b   1.000
_cell.length_c   1.000
_cell.angle_alpha   90.00
_cell.angle_beta   90.00
_cell.angle_gamma   90.00
#
_symmetry.space_group_name_H-M   'P 1'
#
loop_
_entity.id
_entity.type
_entity.pdbx_description
1 polymer ?
#
loop_
_entity_poly.entity_id
_entity_poly.type
_entity_poly.pdbx_seq_one_letter_code
_entity_poly.pdbx_strand_id
1 'polypeptide(L)'
;MEKPLVKRWWFWLLLVGSALVALIFFDLAILKISETEDTKAALDACREQVTSRAKYPGGVSFPEDIDIQSSDSITDSPRRYYAFGHVDFPNGFGTPVREFYSCNIVVDLGDIQDSTVHVAKDPLR
;
A
#
# COMPACT_ATOMS: atom_id res chain seq x y z
N MET A 1 1.68 58.09 -0.06
CA MET A 1 1.79 57.20 -1.23
C MET A 1 2.78 56.09 -0.89
N GLU A 2 2.28 54.93 -0.45
CA GLU A 2 3.14 53.76 -0.23
C GLU A 2 3.78 53.32 -1.55
N LYS A 3 5.09 53.05 -1.52
CA LYS A 3 5.82 52.56 -2.70
C LYS A 3 5.29 51.15 -3.01
N PRO A 4 4.96 50.83 -4.28
CA PRO A 4 4.43 49.52 -4.63
C PRO A 4 5.43 48.43 -4.25
N LEU A 5 4.99 47.49 -3.42
CA LEU A 5 5.80 46.38 -2.89
C LEU A 5 6.51 45.59 -4.01
N VAL A 6 5.87 45.52 -5.18
CA VAL A 6 6.33 44.83 -6.40
C VAL A 6 7.63 45.39 -7.00
N LYS A 7 8.01 46.63 -6.67
CA LYS A 7 9.29 47.24 -7.11
C LYS A 7 10.48 46.86 -6.22
N ARG A 8 10.24 46.25 -5.06
CA ARG A 8 11.31 45.81 -4.16
C ARG A 8 11.80 44.45 -4.62
N TRP A 9 13.08 44.36 -4.99
CA TRP A 9 13.72 43.11 -5.44
C TRP A 9 13.57 41.95 -4.44
N TRP A 10 13.54 42.25 -3.14
CA TRP A 10 13.32 41.25 -2.09
C TRP A 10 11.91 40.62 -2.12
N PHE A 11 10.90 41.32 -2.64
CA PHE A 11 9.55 40.76 -2.79
C PHE A 11 9.54 39.62 -3.82
N TRP A 12 10.27 39.78 -4.93
CA TRP A 12 10.42 38.73 -5.94
C TRP A 12 11.22 37.54 -5.42
N LEU A 13 12.27 37.77 -4.62
CA LEU A 13 13.01 36.69 -3.96
C LEU A 13 12.13 35.87 -3.01
N LEU A 14 11.27 36.53 -2.23
CA LEU A 14 10.33 35.85 -1.34
C LEU A 14 9.27 35.07 -2.12
N LEU A 15 8.75 35.62 -3.22
CA LEU A 15 7.73 34.97 -4.03
C LEU A 15 8.29 33.75 -4.78
N VAL A 16 9.50 33.86 -5.33
CA VAL A 16 10.19 32.71 -5.95
C VAL A 16 10.51 31.67 -4.88
N GLY A 17 11.01 32.08 -3.71
CA GLY A 17 11.29 31.17 -2.60
C GLY A 17 10.05 30.42 -2.12
N SER A 18 8.92 31.11 -1.95
CA SER A 18 7.67 30.47 -1.53
C SER A 18 7.11 29.53 -2.60
N ALA A 19 7.20 29.90 -3.88
CA ALA A 19 6.79 29.05 -4.98
C ALA A 19 7.63 27.75 -5.03
N LEU A 20 8.94 27.85 -4.80
CA LEU A 20 9.84 26.70 -4.79
C LEU A 20 9.52 25.74 -3.64
N VAL A 21 9.23 26.29 -2.45
CA VAL A 21 8.78 25.50 -1.30
C VAL A 21 7.44 24.81 -1.60
N ALA A 22 6.48 25.53 -2.18
CA ALA A 22 5.18 24.96 -2.53
C ALA A 22 5.30 23.81 -3.53
N LEU A 23 6.19 23.92 -4.52
CA LEU A 23 6.46 22.84 -5.48
C LEU A 23 7.02 21.58 -4.79
N ILE A 24 8.00 21.74 -3.90
CA ILE A 24 8.57 20.60 -3.14
C ILE A 24 7.48 19.90 -2.32
N PHE A 25 6.63 20.67 -1.63
CA PHE A 25 5.52 20.09 -0.86
C PHE A 25 4.51 19.36 -1.76
N PHE A 26 4.26 19.88 -2.95
CA PHE A 26 3.35 19.27 -3.91
C PHE A 26 3.89 17.93 -4.44
N ASP A 27 5.17 17.86 -4.79
CA ASP A 27 5.82 16.63 -5.24
C ASP A 27 5.79 15.56 -4.14
N LEU A 28 6.09 15.94 -2.89
CA LEU A 28 6.01 15.04 -1.74
C LEU A 28 4.58 14.53 -1.48
N ALA A 29 3.57 15.39 -1.70
CA ALA A 29 2.17 15.00 -1.54
C ALA A 29 1.76 13.95 -2.59
N ILE A 30 2.18 14.12 -3.85
CA ILE A 30 1.90 13.15 -4.92
C ILE A 30 2.54 11.80 -4.61
N LEU A 31 3.81 11.80 -4.18
CA LEU A 31 4.52 10.57 -3.81
C LEU A 31 3.80 9.84 -2.66
N LYS A 32 3.31 10.57 -1.66
CA LYS A 32 2.53 10.00 -0.54
C LYS A 32 1.19 9.43 -0.98
N ILE A 33 0.48 10.10 -1.89
CA ILE A 33 -0.79 9.59 -2.43
C ILE A 33 -0.55 8.28 -3.17
N SER A 34 0.42 8.24 -4.08
CA SER A 34 0.77 7.04 -4.83
C SER A 34 1.18 5.88 -3.90
N GLU A 35 1.96 6.13 -2.86
CA GLU A 35 2.30 5.11 -1.85
C GLU A 35 1.05 4.52 -1.18
N THR A 36 0.09 5.36 -0.81
CA THR A 36 -1.15 4.89 -0.18
C THR A 36 -2.06 4.13 -1.14
N GLU A 37 -2.06 4.50 -2.42
CA GLU A 37 -2.81 3.77 -3.46
C GLU A 37 -2.20 2.40 -3.69
N ASP A 38 -0.88 2.32 -3.87
CA ASP A 38 -0.17 1.06 -4.08
C ASP A 38 -0.34 0.11 -2.89
N THR A 39 -0.26 0.63 -1.67
CA THR A 39 -0.43 -0.17 -0.45
C THR A 39 -1.85 -0.72 -0.34
N LYS A 40 -2.87 0.06 -0.70
CA LYS A 40 -4.26 -0.40 -0.73
C LYS A 40 -4.48 -1.46 -1.81
N ALA A 41 -3.98 -1.23 -3.01
CA ALA A 41 -4.06 -2.18 -4.11
C ALA A 41 -3.38 -3.51 -3.74
N ALA A 42 -2.21 -3.48 -3.11
CA ALA A 42 -1.54 -4.66 -2.59
C ALA A 42 -2.38 -5.38 -1.51
N LEU A 43 -3.01 -4.64 -0.59
CA LEU A 43 -3.82 -5.21 0.48
C LEU A 43 -5.04 -5.93 -0.08
N ASP A 44 -5.77 -5.26 -0.97
CA ASP A 44 -6.97 -5.81 -1.60
C ASP A 44 -6.60 -7.05 -2.43
N ALA A 45 -5.50 -6.98 -3.18
CA ALA A 45 -4.99 -8.11 -3.97
C ALA A 45 -4.60 -9.32 -3.11
N CYS A 46 -3.86 -9.11 -2.01
CA CYS A 46 -3.49 -10.18 -1.08
C CYS A 46 -4.76 -10.82 -0.50
N ARG A 47 -5.68 -9.99 -0.01
CA ARG A 47 -6.92 -10.46 0.61
C ARG A 47 -7.77 -11.27 -0.36
N GLU A 48 -7.95 -10.75 -1.57
CA GLU A 48 -8.73 -11.41 -2.61
C GLU A 48 -8.12 -12.74 -3.00
N GLN A 49 -6.80 -12.79 -3.24
CA GLN A 49 -6.13 -14.01 -3.65
C GLN A 49 -6.07 -15.06 -2.54
N VAL A 50 -5.82 -14.67 -1.29
CA VAL A 50 -5.89 -15.60 -0.15
C VAL A 50 -7.32 -16.15 -0.02
N THR A 51 -8.33 -15.29 -0.12
CA THR A 51 -9.75 -15.70 -0.05
C THR A 51 -10.13 -16.63 -1.21
N SER A 52 -9.60 -16.39 -2.42
CA SER A 52 -9.87 -17.20 -3.62
C SER A 52 -9.35 -18.64 -3.50
N ARG A 53 -8.38 -18.89 -2.60
CA ARG A 53 -7.88 -20.24 -2.31
C ARG A 53 -8.81 -21.05 -1.43
N ALA A 54 -9.74 -20.40 -0.73
CA ALA A 54 -10.69 -21.09 0.10
C ALA A 54 -11.64 -21.93 -0.75
N LYS A 55 -11.94 -23.15 -0.29
CA LYS A 55 -13.02 -23.95 -0.88
C LYS A 55 -14.40 -23.28 -0.74
N TYR A 56 -14.59 -22.49 0.32
CA TYR A 56 -15.80 -21.71 0.58
C TYR A 56 -15.42 -20.26 0.95
N PRO A 57 -15.36 -19.33 -0.01
CA PRO A 57 -14.84 -17.98 0.21
C PRO A 57 -15.68 -17.15 1.19
N GLY A 58 -16.99 -17.40 1.28
CA GLY A 58 -17.89 -16.64 2.16
C GLY A 58 -17.71 -16.86 3.66
N GLY A 59 -16.89 -17.83 4.09
CA GLY A 59 -16.59 -18.07 5.51
C GLY A 59 -15.13 -17.84 5.89
N VAL A 60 -14.33 -17.23 5.00
CA VAL A 60 -12.94 -16.88 5.28
C VAL A 60 -12.89 -15.73 6.27
N SER A 61 -12.10 -15.88 7.32
CA SER A 61 -11.85 -14.79 8.27
C SER A 61 -10.36 -14.61 8.51
N PHE A 62 -9.93 -13.36 8.56
CA PHE A 62 -8.58 -12.98 8.96
C PHE A 62 -8.64 -12.66 10.46
N PRO A 63 -8.05 -13.49 11.34
CA PRO A 63 -8.06 -13.23 12.79
C PRO A 63 -7.28 -11.97 13.18
N GLU A 64 -6.32 -11.57 12.36
CA GLU A 64 -5.48 -10.38 12.53
C GLU A 64 -5.60 -9.51 11.27
N ASP A 65 -5.43 -8.20 11.43
CA ASP A 65 -5.37 -7.28 10.29
C ASP A 65 -4.14 -7.61 9.44
N ILE A 66 -4.30 -7.55 8.10
CA ILE A 66 -3.20 -7.82 7.17
C ILE A 66 -2.21 -6.65 7.24
N ASP A 67 -1.07 -6.88 7.88
CA ASP A 67 0.04 -5.93 7.89
C ASP A 67 0.83 -6.05 6.59
N ILE A 68 0.66 -5.05 5.71
CA ILE A 68 1.39 -4.93 4.46
C ILE A 68 2.63 -4.07 4.69
N GLN A 69 3.78 -4.63 4.36
CA GLN A 69 5.06 -3.96 4.47
C GLN A 69 5.75 -3.89 3.10
N SER A 70 6.60 -2.89 2.91
CA SER A 70 7.46 -2.75 1.73
C SER A 70 8.86 -2.34 2.18
N SER A 71 9.87 -2.90 1.53
CA SER A 71 11.27 -2.50 1.70
C SER A 71 11.72 -1.45 0.69
N ASP A 72 10.88 -1.17 -0.31
CA ASP A 72 11.22 -0.30 -1.43
C ASP A 72 10.97 1.18 -1.08
N SER A 73 11.71 2.08 -1.72
CA SER A 73 11.56 3.52 -1.50
C SER A 73 10.23 4.01 -2.06
N ILE A 74 9.71 5.11 -1.50
CA ILE A 74 8.53 5.81 -2.03
C ILE A 74 8.72 6.31 -3.48
N THR A 75 9.98 6.43 -3.92
CA THR A 75 10.38 6.87 -5.26
C THR A 75 10.56 5.71 -6.24
N ASP A 76 10.58 4.47 -5.75
CA ASP A 76 10.76 3.30 -6.60
C ASP A 76 9.41 2.95 -7.26
N SER A 77 9.43 2.61 -8.54
CA SER A 77 8.27 2.14 -9.30
C SER A 77 8.77 1.13 -10.33
N PRO A 78 8.34 -0.15 -10.29
CA PRO A 78 7.35 -0.74 -9.39
C PRO A 78 7.88 -1.00 -7.95
N ARG A 79 6.97 -1.14 -6.98
CA ARG A 79 7.23 -1.47 -5.57
C ARG A 79 6.76 -2.87 -5.20
N ARG A 80 7.49 -3.53 -4.30
CA ARG A 80 7.17 -4.86 -3.77
C ARG A 80 6.65 -4.78 -2.36
N TYR A 81 5.46 -5.35 -2.18
CA TYR A 81 4.76 -5.45 -0.92
C TYR A 81 4.74 -6.90 -0.46
N TYR A 82 5.03 -7.10 0.82
CA TYR A 82 4.96 -8.40 1.47
C TYR A 82 3.99 -8.33 2.65
N ALA A 83 3.21 -9.40 2.81
CA ALA A 83 2.31 -9.57 3.95
C ALA A 83 2.33 -11.03 4.38
N PHE A 84 2.21 -11.29 5.67
CA PHE A 84 2.16 -12.63 6.21
C PHE A 84 1.30 -12.65 7.46
N GLY A 85 0.67 -13.80 7.73
CA GLY A 85 -0.16 -13.96 8.91
C GLY A 85 -1.03 -15.19 8.83
N HIS A 86 -2.03 -15.24 9.70
CA HIS A 86 -2.98 -16.33 9.75
C HIS A 86 -4.28 -16.00 9.03
N VAL A 87 -4.89 -17.02 8.45
CA VAL A 87 -6.22 -16.96 7.86
C VAL A 87 -6.98 -18.22 8.29
N ASP A 88 -8.24 -18.04 8.66
CA ASP A 88 -9.12 -19.13 9.06
C ASP A 88 -10.03 -19.49 7.87
N PHE A 89 -9.82 -20.68 7.31
CA PHE A 89 -10.63 -21.21 6.22
C PHE A 89 -11.74 -22.13 6.74
N PRO A 90 -12.99 -21.96 6.32
CA PRO A 90 -14.08 -22.86 6.72
C PRO A 90 -13.91 -24.23 6.05
N ASN A 91 -13.94 -25.30 6.84
CA ASN A 91 -14.01 -26.65 6.31
C ASN A 91 -15.44 -27.00 5.83
N GLY A 92 -15.64 -28.21 5.30
CA GLY A 92 -16.95 -28.67 4.82
C GLY A 92 -18.05 -28.77 5.88
N PHE A 93 -17.72 -28.62 7.16
CA PHE A 93 -18.65 -28.58 8.30
C PHE A 93 -18.78 -27.18 8.91
N GLY A 94 -18.19 -26.15 8.28
CA GLY A 94 -18.21 -24.77 8.75
C GLY A 94 -17.26 -24.48 9.92
N THR A 95 -16.39 -25.41 10.31
CA THR A 95 -15.37 -25.16 11.35
C THR A 95 -14.18 -24.42 10.74
N PRO A 96 -13.69 -23.34 11.37
CA PRO A 96 -12.50 -22.65 10.90
C PRO A 96 -11.26 -23.51 11.07
N VAL A 97 -10.46 -23.62 10.01
CA VAL A 97 -9.14 -24.24 9.97
C VAL A 97 -8.12 -23.13 9.76
N ARG A 98 -7.26 -22.94 10.75
CA ARG A 98 -6.21 -21.92 10.69
C ARG A 98 -5.07 -22.37 9.79
N GLU A 99 -4.77 -21.56 8.80
CA GLU A 99 -3.65 -21.70 7.89
C GLU A 99 -2.81 -20.43 7.91
N PHE A 100 -1.56 -20.54 7.45
CA PHE A 100 -0.64 -19.42 7.32
C PHE A 100 -0.61 -18.98 5.86
N TYR A 101 -0.74 -17.67 5.63
CA TYR A 101 -0.59 -17.09 4.30
C TYR A 101 0.69 -16.24 4.23
N SER A 102 1.28 -16.19 3.05
CA SER A 102 2.27 -15.19 2.66
C SER A 102 1.91 -14.62 1.30
N CYS A 103 1.98 -13.30 1.17
CA CYS A 103 1.73 -12.55 -0.05
C CYS A 103 3.02 -11.83 -0.44
N ASN A 104 3.34 -11.84 -1.72
CA ASN A 104 4.36 -11.01 -2.34
C ASN A 104 3.74 -10.39 -3.60
N ILE A 105 3.60 -9.07 -3.62
CA ILE A 105 2.80 -8.35 -4.61
C ILE A 105 3.62 -7.19 -5.14
N VAL A 106 3.75 -7.12 -6.46
CA VAL A 106 4.44 -6.05 -7.17
C VAL A 106 3.39 -5.09 -7.73
N VAL A 107 3.42 -3.85 -7.28
CA VAL A 107 2.47 -2.80 -7.66
C VAL A 107 3.20 -1.64 -8.33
N ASP A 108 2.58 -1.07 -9.36
CA ASP A 108 3.09 0.06 -10.12
C ASP A 108 1.96 1.09 -10.29
N LEU A 109 2.00 2.19 -9.53
CA LEU A 109 1.02 3.28 -9.61
C LEU A 109 -0.44 2.80 -9.51
N GLY A 110 -0.71 1.89 -8.57
CA GLY A 110 -2.03 1.30 -8.31
C GLY A 110 -2.34 0.03 -9.11
N ASP A 111 -1.55 -0.30 -10.13
CA ASP A 111 -1.74 -1.50 -10.95
C ASP A 111 -0.89 -2.67 -10.45
N ILE A 112 -1.50 -3.84 -10.32
CA ILE A 112 -0.81 -5.08 -9.91
C ILE A 112 -0.08 -5.65 -11.12
N GLN A 113 1.25 -5.63 -11.07
CA GLN A 113 2.10 -6.19 -12.13
C GLN A 113 2.37 -7.68 -11.95
N ASP A 114 2.62 -8.09 -10.70
CA ASP A 114 2.85 -9.49 -10.34
C ASP A 114 2.30 -9.75 -8.94
N SER A 115 1.84 -10.97 -8.70
CA SER A 115 1.31 -11.35 -7.41
C SER A 115 1.48 -12.84 -7.16
N THR A 116 2.21 -13.14 -6.10
CA THR A 116 2.45 -14.49 -5.62
C THR A 116 1.91 -14.60 -4.20
N VAL A 117 0.88 -15.43 -4.05
CA VAL A 117 0.37 -15.81 -2.72
C VAL A 117 0.77 -17.24 -2.45
N HIS A 118 1.09 -17.58 -1.20
CA HIS A 118 1.23 -18.94 -0.71
C HIS A 118 0.36 -19.12 0.52
N VAL A 119 -0.34 -20.25 0.59
CA VAL A 119 -1.15 -20.65 1.73
C VAL A 119 -0.70 -22.04 2.10
N ALA A 120 -0.31 -22.22 3.35
CA ALA A 120 0.19 -23.48 3.86
C ALA A 120 -0.42 -23.76 5.23
N LYS A 121 -0.48 -25.05 5.59
CA LYS A 121 -0.80 -25.44 6.96
C LYS A 121 0.30 -24.92 7.88
N ASP A 122 -0.11 -24.37 9.01
CA ASP A 122 0.83 -23.82 9.99
C ASP A 122 1.85 -24.90 10.39
N PRO A 123 3.16 -24.73 10.13
CA PRO A 123 4.17 -25.75 10.40
C PRO A 123 4.34 -26.06 11.89
N LEU A 124 3.75 -25.26 12.79
CA LEU A 124 3.76 -25.49 14.23
C LEU A 124 2.61 -26.38 14.72
N ARG A 125 1.78 -26.95 13.82
CA ARG A 125 0.68 -27.85 14.16
C ARG A 125 0.59 -29.12 13.31
#